data_AF-A0A5B6U328-F1
#
_entry.id   AF-A0A5B6U328-F1
#
_cell.length_a   1.000
_cell.length_b   1.000
_cell.length_c   1.000
_cell.angle_alpha   90.00
_cell.angle_beta   90.00
_cell.angle_gamma   90.00
#
_symmetry.space_group_name_H-M   'P 1'
#
loop_
_entity.id
_entity.type
_entity.pdbx_description
1 polymer ?
#
loop_
_entity_poly.entity_id
_entity_poly.type
_entity_poly.pdbx_seq_one_letter_code
_entity_poly.pdbx_strand_id
1 'polypeptide(L)'
;MMASQLQLLNKIPDELKPELCEVMEEIKCLENELKALKKEENVVSEKFQRLINRKSGLCDFVLAIQKEEDEANANYNEYVSLIRNVNELARNNDVKALEQLSSKTVDDFMRQWKDRQSFRERYEKTVLWSLHYREMSRDGRIRNDHEQPILENGEIHQLFLHLVSTFLTLFLLLDVRNKMLH
;
A
#
# COMPACT_ATOMS: atom_id res chain seq x y z
N MET A 1 -44.39 -29.30 19.43
CA MET A 1 -45.03 -29.63 18.14
C MET A 1 -45.61 -31.04 18.10
N MET A 2 -44.86 -32.07 18.50
CA MET A 2 -45.32 -33.48 18.50
C MET A 2 -46.62 -33.78 19.28
N ALA A 3 -46.82 -33.16 20.46
CA ALA A 3 -48.02 -33.40 21.28
C ALA A 3 -49.32 -32.88 20.63
N SER A 4 -49.25 -31.78 19.90
CA SER A 4 -50.39 -31.19 19.18
C SER A 4 -50.75 -31.96 17.91
N GLN A 5 -49.75 -32.57 17.27
CA GLN A 5 -49.93 -33.40 16.07
C GLN A 5 -50.61 -34.75 16.39
N LEU A 6 -50.27 -35.36 17.54
CA LEU A 6 -50.92 -36.60 18.00
C LEU A 6 -52.42 -36.43 18.32
N GLN A 7 -52.84 -35.26 18.78
CA GLN A 7 -54.26 -34.96 19.02
C GLN A 7 -55.10 -34.80 17.74
N LEU A 8 -54.49 -34.38 16.63
CA LEU A 8 -55.14 -34.26 15.32
C LEU A 8 -55.35 -35.63 14.67
N LEU A 9 -54.39 -36.54 14.83
CA LEU A 9 -54.44 -37.90 14.27
C LEU A 9 -55.63 -38.74 14.77
N ASN A 10 -56.05 -38.51 16.02
CA ASN A 10 -57.17 -39.22 16.65
C ASN A 10 -58.56 -38.77 16.19
N LYS A 11 -58.67 -37.69 15.41
CA LYS A 11 -59.95 -37.11 14.95
C LYS A 11 -60.25 -37.37 13.46
N ILE A 12 -59.37 -38.08 12.75
CA ILE A 12 -59.41 -38.23 11.28
C ILE A 12 -59.85 -39.65 10.91
N PRO A 13 -60.67 -39.84 9.84
CA PRO A 13 -61.06 -41.16 9.34
C PRO A 13 -59.84 -42.04 9.06
N ASP A 14 -59.93 -43.34 9.37
CA ASP A 14 -58.80 -44.28 9.28
C ASP A 14 -58.21 -44.36 7.86
N GLU A 15 -59.02 -44.10 6.82
CA GLU A 15 -58.59 -44.10 5.41
C GLU A 15 -57.65 -42.94 5.06
N LEU A 16 -57.69 -41.82 5.78
CA LEU A 16 -56.91 -40.60 5.50
C LEU A 16 -55.66 -40.45 6.38
N LYS A 17 -55.50 -41.32 7.39
CA LYS A 17 -54.31 -41.35 8.25
C LYS A 17 -52.98 -41.61 7.51
N PRO A 18 -52.89 -42.53 6.53
CA PRO A 18 -51.61 -42.78 5.84
C PRO A 18 -51.15 -41.57 5.03
N GLU A 19 -52.06 -40.92 4.29
CA GLU A 19 -51.76 -39.70 3.52
C GLU A 19 -51.31 -38.55 4.43
N LEU A 20 -51.95 -38.39 5.60
CA LEU A 20 -51.54 -37.39 6.58
C LEU A 20 -50.14 -37.68 7.15
N CYS A 21 -49.82 -38.95 7.43
CA CYS A 21 -48.49 -39.34 7.89
C CYS A 21 -47.43 -39.04 6.84
N GLU A 22 -47.70 -39.34 5.57
CA GLU A 22 -46.80 -39.05 4.45
C GLU A 22 -46.54 -37.53 4.30
N VAL A 23 -47.59 -36.71 4.33
CA VAL A 23 -47.46 -35.25 4.30
C VAL A 23 -46.69 -34.72 5.51
N MET A 24 -46.88 -35.28 6.70
CA MET A 24 -46.13 -34.89 7.89
C MET A 24 -44.64 -35.26 7.80
N GLU A 25 -44.31 -36.40 7.21
CA GLU A 25 -42.93 -36.80 6.95
C GLU A 25 -42.26 -35.88 5.92
N GLU A 26 -42.98 -35.51 4.86
CA GLU A 26 -42.50 -34.56 3.85
C GLU A 26 -42.26 -33.16 4.45
N ILE A 27 -43.20 -32.64 5.24
CA ILE A 27 -43.03 -31.38 5.98
C ILE A 27 -41.77 -31.44 6.85
N LYS A 28 -41.57 -32.53 7.59
CA LYS A 28 -40.39 -32.70 8.45
C LYS A 28 -39.09 -32.77 7.64
N CYS A 29 -39.12 -33.39 6.46
CA CYS A 29 -37.98 -33.42 5.55
C CYS A 29 -37.62 -32.01 5.06
N LEU A 30 -38.62 -31.25 4.59
CA LEU A 30 -38.47 -29.87 4.13
C LEU A 30 -37.99 -28.94 5.25
N GLU A 31 -38.49 -29.10 6.48
CA GLU A 31 -38.02 -28.34 7.65
C GLU A 31 -36.52 -28.58 7.93
N ASN A 32 -36.06 -29.82 7.79
CA ASN A 32 -34.65 -30.16 7.98
C ASN A 32 -33.78 -29.61 6.85
N GLU A 33 -34.25 -29.67 5.60
CA GLU A 33 -33.54 -29.11 4.45
C GLU A 33 -33.44 -27.58 4.54
N LEU A 34 -34.51 -26.90 4.91
CA LEU A 34 -34.51 -25.45 5.16
C LEU A 34 -33.49 -25.10 6.26
N LYS A 35 -33.45 -25.88 7.34
CA LYS A 35 -32.46 -25.69 8.41
C LYS A 35 -31.03 -25.90 7.92
N ALA A 36 -30.80 -26.88 7.05
CA ALA A 36 -29.48 -27.12 6.45
C ALA A 36 -29.07 -25.97 5.52
N LEU A 37 -29.93 -25.55 4.61
CA LEU A 37 -29.70 -24.42 3.70
C LEU A 37 -29.42 -23.12 4.46
N LYS A 38 -30.16 -22.84 5.54
CA LYS A 38 -29.92 -21.67 6.38
C LYS A 38 -28.56 -21.70 7.07
N LYS A 39 -28.07 -22.89 7.44
CA LYS A 39 -26.72 -23.04 7.99
C LYS A 39 -25.66 -22.77 6.93
N GLU A 40 -25.86 -23.25 5.70
CA GLU A 40 -24.95 -23.00 4.59
C GLU A 40 -24.92 -21.52 4.20
N GLU A 41 -26.09 -20.87 4.12
CA GLU A 41 -26.21 -19.41 3.90
C GLU A 41 -25.38 -18.63 4.92
N ASN A 42 -25.49 -18.97 6.21
CA ASN A 42 -24.70 -18.33 7.26
C ASN A 42 -23.18 -18.52 7.04
N VAL A 43 -22.74 -19.74 6.71
CA VAL A 43 -21.32 -20.03 6.43
C VAL A 43 -20.81 -19.22 5.24
N VAL A 44 -21.61 -19.10 4.18
CA VAL A 44 -21.28 -18.30 3.00
C VAL A 44 -21.21 -16.82 3.34
N SER A 45 -22.18 -16.31 4.10
CA SER A 45 -22.21 -14.92 4.57
C SER A 45 -20.99 -14.57 5.42
N GLU A 46 -20.60 -15.43 6.37
CA GLU A 46 -19.39 -15.25 7.18
C GLU A 46 -18.11 -15.27 6.33
N LYS A 47 -18.01 -16.15 5.32
CA LYS A 47 -16.89 -16.16 4.37
C LYS A 47 -16.83 -14.85 3.60
N PHE A 48 -17.96 -14.35 3.12
CA PHE A 48 -18.03 -13.10 2.37
C PHE A 48 -17.61 -11.90 3.24
N GLN A 49 -18.08 -11.83 4.48
CA GLN A 49 -17.67 -10.78 5.41
C GLN A 49 -16.17 -10.81 5.69
N ARG A 50 -15.58 -12.01 5.86
CA ARG A 50 -14.12 -12.15 6.01
C ARG A 50 -13.36 -11.66 4.78
N LEU A 51 -13.87 -11.93 3.57
CA LEU A 51 -13.26 -11.44 2.33
C LEU A 51 -13.33 -9.91 2.23
N ILE A 52 -14.46 -9.30 2.59
CA ILE A 52 -14.59 -7.84 2.64
C ILE A 52 -13.56 -7.25 3.60
N ASN A 53 -13.49 -7.75 4.83
CA ASN A 53 -12.57 -7.25 5.85
C ASN A 53 -11.10 -7.43 5.43
N ARG A 54 -10.79 -8.55 4.76
CA ARG A 54 -9.45 -8.78 4.22
C ARG A 54 -9.14 -7.80 3.09
N LYS A 55 -10.10 -7.55 2.18
CA LYS A 55 -9.94 -6.59 1.09
C LYS A 55 -9.71 -5.18 1.63
N SER A 56 -10.52 -4.73 2.60
CA SER A 56 -10.34 -3.40 3.20
C SER A 56 -8.97 -3.27 3.86
N GLY A 57 -8.54 -4.26 4.65
CA GLY A 57 -7.22 -4.24 5.27
C GLY A 57 -6.05 -4.21 4.27
N LEU A 58 -6.19 -4.90 3.13
CA LEU A 58 -5.20 -4.82 2.05
C LEU A 58 -5.20 -3.45 1.36
N CYS A 59 -6.36 -2.84 1.14
CA CYS A 59 -6.44 -1.48 0.60
C CYS A 59 -5.75 -0.47 1.53
N ASP A 60 -6.03 -0.53 2.83
CA ASP A 60 -5.41 0.35 3.83
C ASP A 60 -3.89 0.17 3.86
N PHE A 61 -3.41 -1.07 3.76
CA PHE A 61 -1.99 -1.38 3.68
C PHE A 61 -1.31 -0.81 2.42
N VAL A 62 -1.95 -0.96 1.26
CA VAL A 62 -1.43 -0.40 0.00
C VAL A 62 -1.37 1.12 0.05
N LEU A 63 -2.40 1.77 0.61
CA LEU A 63 -2.42 3.23 0.79
C LEU A 63 -1.30 3.70 1.73
N ALA A 64 -1.01 2.93 2.79
CA ALA A 64 0.09 3.25 3.69
C ALA A 64 1.46 3.17 2.98
N ILE A 65 1.69 2.14 2.17
CA ILE A 65 2.92 2.01 1.36
C ILE A 65 3.04 3.17 0.38
N GLN A 66 1.97 3.50 -0.34
CA GLN A 66 1.98 4.61 -1.31
C GLN A 66 2.35 5.92 -0.64
N LYS A 67 1.78 6.19 0.53
CA LYS A 67 2.11 7.38 1.32
C LYS A 67 3.57 7.41 1.74
N GLU A 68 4.11 6.29 2.22
CA GLU A 68 5.53 6.18 2.60
C GLU A 68 6.46 6.42 1.40
N GLU A 69 6.11 5.85 0.24
CA GLU A 69 6.87 6.02 -1.00
C GLU A 69 6.81 7.47 -1.51
N ASP A 70 5.64 8.10 -1.46
CA ASP A 70 5.45 9.52 -1.81
C ASP A 70 6.24 10.44 -0.87
N GLU A 71 6.24 10.17 0.43
CA GLU A 71 7.02 10.92 1.42
C GLU A 71 8.54 10.72 1.23
N ALA A 72 8.97 9.51 0.91
CA ALA A 72 10.37 9.20 0.61
C ALA A 72 10.85 9.87 -0.68
N ASN A 73 9.98 9.91 -1.71
CA ASN A 73 10.30 10.45 -3.04
C ASN A 73 9.91 11.92 -3.21
N ALA A 74 9.36 12.58 -2.20
CA ALA A 74 8.87 13.97 -2.29
C ALA A 74 9.92 14.93 -2.90
N ASN A 75 11.17 14.87 -2.42
CA ASN A 75 12.27 15.70 -2.93
C ASN A 75 12.60 15.41 -4.40
N TYR A 76 12.54 14.14 -4.82
CA TYR A 76 12.80 13.74 -6.19
C TYR A 76 11.66 14.20 -7.12
N ASN A 77 10.40 14.04 -6.68
CA ASN A 77 9.24 14.50 -7.44
C ASN A 77 9.24 16.03 -7.61
N GLU A 78 9.61 16.77 -6.57
CA GLU A 78 9.81 18.22 -6.64
C GLU A 78 10.90 18.60 -7.65
N TYR A 79 12.04 17.90 -7.62
CA TYR A 79 13.12 18.07 -8.60
C TYR A 79 12.67 17.81 -10.04
N VAL A 80 11.98 16.70 -10.31
CA VAL A 80 11.48 16.37 -11.65
C VAL A 80 10.50 17.43 -12.14
N SER A 81 9.60 17.91 -11.28
CA SER A 81 8.66 18.99 -11.61
C SER A 81 9.39 20.29 -11.95
N LEU A 82 10.40 20.67 -11.15
CA LEU A 82 11.24 21.85 -11.40
C LEU A 82 11.95 21.75 -12.75
N ILE A 83 12.62 20.63 -13.04
CA ILE A 83 13.34 20.43 -14.31
C ILE A 83 12.38 20.45 -15.50
N ARG A 84 11.17 19.87 -15.37
CA ARG A 84 10.16 19.95 -16.42
C ARG A 84 9.76 21.41 -16.70
N ASN A 85 9.54 22.21 -15.66
CA ASN A 85 9.23 23.62 -15.80
C ASN A 85 10.38 24.40 -16.46
N VAL A 86 11.62 24.19 -16.00
CA VAL A 86 12.82 24.78 -16.62
C VAL A 86 12.91 24.44 -18.11
N ASN A 87 12.69 23.17 -18.48
CA ASN A 87 12.73 22.72 -19.86
C ASN A 87 11.61 23.34 -20.72
N GLU A 88 10.42 23.53 -20.16
CA GLU A 88 9.30 24.18 -20.83
C GLU A 88 9.58 25.66 -21.08
N LEU A 89 10.04 26.39 -20.06
CA LEU A 89 10.42 27.80 -20.18
C LEU A 89 11.58 27.99 -21.17
N ALA A 90 12.58 27.09 -21.15
CA ALA A 90 13.69 27.11 -22.09
C ALA A 90 13.22 26.87 -23.54
N ARG A 91 12.31 25.93 -23.77
CA ARG A 91 11.70 25.70 -25.10
C ARG A 91 10.95 26.93 -25.60
N ASN A 92 10.31 27.68 -24.70
CA ASN A 92 9.59 28.90 -25.01
C ASN A 92 10.48 30.15 -25.10
N ASN A 93 11.80 30.01 -24.85
CA ASN A 93 12.77 31.11 -24.74
C ASN A 93 12.36 32.19 -23.73
N ASP A 94 11.63 31.84 -22.67
CA ASP A 94 11.22 32.77 -21.63
C ASP A 94 12.34 32.95 -20.59
N VAL A 95 13.36 33.71 -20.98
CA VAL A 95 14.54 33.99 -20.15
C VAL A 95 14.17 34.69 -18.84
N LYS A 96 13.18 35.59 -18.87
CA LYS A 96 12.75 36.33 -17.69
C LYS A 96 12.10 35.41 -16.65
N ALA A 97 11.24 34.49 -17.10
CA ALA A 97 10.66 33.49 -16.20
C ALA A 97 11.71 32.52 -15.65
N LEU A 98 12.73 32.15 -16.44
CA LEU A 98 13.85 31.34 -15.97
C LEU A 98 14.66 32.03 -14.87
N GLU A 99 14.98 33.32 -15.03
CA GLU A 99 15.68 34.11 -14.01
C GLU A 99 14.89 34.21 -12.71
N GLN A 100 13.57 34.44 -12.82
CA GLN A 100 12.67 34.48 -11.67
C GLN A 100 12.58 33.13 -10.97
N LEU A 101 12.46 32.03 -11.73
CA LEU A 101 12.42 30.67 -11.20
C LEU A 101 13.73 30.31 -10.48
N SER A 102 14.88 30.66 -11.07
CA SER A 102 16.20 30.44 -10.47
C SER A 102 16.32 31.20 -9.15
N SER A 103 16.01 32.51 -9.16
CA SER A 103 16.10 33.36 -7.97
C SER A 103 15.20 32.84 -6.85
N LYS A 104 13.94 32.50 -7.16
CA LYS A 104 13.00 31.95 -6.19
C LYS A 104 13.47 30.63 -5.58
N THR A 105 14.00 29.72 -6.40
CA THR A 105 14.50 28.41 -5.93
C THR A 105 15.66 28.60 -4.95
N VAL A 106 16.58 29.52 -5.24
CA VAL A 106 17.69 29.86 -4.35
C VAL A 106 17.17 30.49 -3.05
N ASP A 107 16.25 31.44 -3.13
CA ASP A 107 15.68 32.10 -1.96
C ASP A 107 14.94 31.11 -1.03
N ASP A 108 14.15 30.20 -1.61
CA ASP A 108 13.44 29.18 -0.86
C ASP A 108 14.42 28.16 -0.23
N PHE A 109 15.47 27.77 -0.95
CA PHE A 109 16.55 26.95 -0.38
C PHE A 109 17.24 27.67 0.78
N MET A 110 17.62 28.94 0.61
CA MET A 110 18.32 29.71 1.63
C MET A 110 17.45 29.94 2.87
N ARG A 111 16.14 30.14 2.68
CA ARG A 111 15.17 30.19 3.78
C ARG A 111 15.14 28.88 4.56
N GLN A 112 14.99 27.74 3.87
CA GLN A 112 15.02 26.42 4.51
C GLN A 112 16.35 26.15 5.21
N TRP A 113 17.46 26.49 4.55
CA TRP A 113 18.81 26.35 5.09
C TRP A 113 19.01 27.16 6.36
N LYS A 114 18.48 28.38 6.43
CA LYS A 114 18.60 29.24 7.62
C LYS A 114 17.70 28.77 8.75
N ASP A 115 16.42 28.53 8.46
CA ASP A 115 15.38 28.43 9.48
C ASP A 115 15.14 27.00 9.97
N ARG A 116 15.57 25.96 9.23
CA ARG A 116 15.31 24.55 9.56
C ARG A 116 16.59 23.75 9.77
N GLN A 117 16.92 23.46 11.03
CA GLN A 117 18.05 22.59 11.37
C GLN A 117 17.88 21.18 10.77
N SER A 118 16.67 20.61 10.83
CA SER A 118 16.38 19.29 10.26
C SER A 118 16.61 19.22 8.75
N PHE A 119 16.43 20.33 8.04
CA PHE A 119 16.76 20.44 6.61
C PHE A 119 18.28 20.34 6.40
N ARG A 120 19.08 21.08 7.19
CA ARG A 120 20.54 21.03 7.12
C ARG A 120 21.10 19.65 7.42
N GLU A 121 20.62 19.01 8.49
CA GLU A 121 21.05 17.66 8.88
C GLU A 121 20.71 16.61 7.81
N ARG A 122 19.51 16.68 7.22
CA ARG A 122 19.10 15.79 6.14
C ARG A 122 19.92 16.03 4.88
N TYR A 123 20.16 17.29 4.53
CA TYR A 123 20.98 17.69 3.39
C TYR A 123 22.42 17.20 3.55
N GLU A 124 23.03 17.42 4.73
CA GLU A 124 24.35 16.91 5.07
C GLU A 124 24.39 15.39 4.90
N LYS A 125 23.49 14.63 5.54
CA LYS A 125 23.42 13.17 5.39
C LYS A 125 23.36 12.72 3.92
N THR A 126 22.51 13.36 3.12
CA THR A 126 22.36 13.02 1.68
C THR A 126 23.64 13.29 0.90
N VAL A 127 24.30 14.42 1.17
CA VAL A 127 25.53 14.82 0.50
C VAL A 127 26.72 13.97 0.93
N LEU A 128 26.83 13.62 2.23
CA LEU A 128 27.93 12.82 2.79
C LEU A 128 28.12 11.49 2.06
N TRP A 129 27.03 10.85 1.63
CA TRP A 129 27.10 9.61 0.82
C TRP A 129 27.80 9.82 -0.51
N SER A 130 27.40 10.87 -1.24
CA SER A 130 28.02 11.24 -2.52
C SER A 130 29.49 11.63 -2.32
N LEU A 131 29.80 12.35 -1.24
CA LEU A 131 31.17 12.71 -0.89
C LEU A 131 32.02 11.46 -0.61
N HIS A 132 31.52 10.57 0.24
CA HIS A 132 32.20 9.34 0.61
C HIS A 132 32.50 8.46 -0.62
N TYR A 133 31.52 8.25 -1.50
CA TYR A 133 31.71 7.44 -2.72
C TYR A 133 32.74 8.04 -3.69
N ARG A 134 32.84 9.38 -3.72
CA ARG A 134 33.84 10.09 -4.54
C ARG A 134 35.18 10.25 -3.82
N GLU A 135 35.33 9.63 -2.65
CA GLU A 135 36.51 9.75 -1.79
C GLU A 135 36.84 11.22 -1.47
N MET A 136 35.81 12.03 -1.24
CA MET A 136 35.93 13.42 -0.83
C MET A 136 35.67 13.56 0.67
N SER A 137 36.38 14.49 1.31
CA SER A 137 36.22 14.90 2.70
C SER A 137 34.94 15.72 2.90
N ARG A 138 34.54 15.93 4.17
CA ARG A 138 33.27 16.61 4.54
C ARG A 138 33.14 18.04 3.98
N ASP A 139 34.27 18.68 3.73
CA ASP A 139 34.41 20.00 3.14
C ASP A 139 34.43 19.99 1.60
N GLY A 140 34.31 18.81 0.97
CA GLY A 140 34.27 18.62 -0.48
C GLY A 140 35.63 18.52 -1.17
N ARG A 141 36.74 18.47 -0.42
CA ARG A 141 38.09 18.26 -0.98
C ARG A 141 38.37 16.79 -1.20
N ILE A 142 39.22 16.43 -2.16
CA ILE A 142 39.69 15.04 -2.32
C ILE A 142 40.39 14.62 -1.03
N ARG A 143 40.00 13.45 -0.51
CA ARG A 143 40.53 12.89 0.72
C ARG A 143 41.95 12.37 0.51
N ASN A 144 42.82 12.60 1.47
CA ASN A 144 44.17 12.00 1.45
C ASN A 144 44.11 10.51 1.80
N ASP A 145 45.04 9.70 1.27
CA ASP A 145 45.08 8.24 1.48
C ASP A 145 45.15 7.80 2.95
N HIS A 146 45.52 8.70 3.86
CA HIS A 146 45.66 8.44 5.29
C HIS A 146 44.44 8.89 6.13
N GLU A 147 43.45 9.53 5.52
CA GLU A 147 42.27 10.03 6.21
C GLU A 147 41.17 8.95 6.34
N GLN A 148 40.58 8.87 7.53
CA GLN A 148 39.52 7.90 7.80
C GLN A 148 38.27 8.15 6.94
N PRO A 149 37.50 7.09 6.62
CA PRO A 149 36.26 7.24 5.86
C PRO A 149 35.22 8.06 6.61
N ILE A 150 34.47 8.89 5.88
CA ILE A 150 33.39 9.72 6.44
C ILE A 150 32.27 8.89 7.07
N LEU A 151 32.02 7.70 6.54
CA LEU A 151 30.95 6.79 6.93
C LEU A 151 31.57 5.43 7.20
N GLU A 152 31.17 4.78 8.30
CA GLU A 152 31.62 3.43 8.62
C GLU A 152 30.87 2.38 7.79
N ASN A 153 31.54 1.28 7.42
CA ASN A 153 31.02 0.24 6.50
C ASN A 153 29.63 -0.33 6.87
N GLY A 154 29.22 -0.26 8.14
CA GLY A 154 27.90 -0.72 8.61
C GLY A 154 26.72 0.12 8.10
N GLU A 155 26.91 1.43 7.96
CA GLU A 155 25.86 2.33 7.43
C GLU A 155 25.66 2.12 5.93
N ILE A 156 26.71 1.69 5.23
CA ILE A 156 26.73 1.46 3.77
C ILE A 156 25.90 0.21 3.42
N HIS A 157 25.99 -0.85 4.24
CA HIS A 157 25.26 -2.09 4.03
C HIS A 157 23.75 -1.96 4.24
N GLN A 158 23.30 -1.21 5.26
CA GLN A 158 21.88 -1.02 5.53
C GLN A 158 21.14 -0.31 4.38
N LEU A 159 21.80 0.63 3.72
CA LEU A 159 21.19 1.38 2.61
C LEU A 159 21.32 0.67 1.27
N PHE A 160 22.38 -0.12 1.05
CA PHE A 160 22.42 -1.03 -0.12
C PHE A 160 21.28 -2.05 -0.05
N LEU A 161 21.00 -2.59 1.15
CA LEU A 161 19.83 -3.44 1.38
C LEU A 161 18.52 -2.70 1.11
N HIS A 162 18.40 -1.43 1.52
CA HIS A 162 17.21 -0.62 1.27
C HIS A 162 17.02 -0.31 -0.23
N LEU A 163 18.09 -0.01 -0.95
CA LEU A 163 18.09 0.26 -2.39
C LEU A 163 17.77 -1.03 -3.19
N VAL A 164 18.37 -2.16 -2.82
CA VAL A 164 18.05 -3.46 -3.44
C VAL A 164 16.60 -3.85 -3.15
N SER A 165 16.10 -3.57 -1.94
CA SER A 165 14.70 -3.80 -1.58
C SER A 165 13.76 -2.96 -2.44
N THR A 166 14.03 -1.66 -2.65
CA THR A 166 13.18 -0.80 -3.48
C THR A 166 13.23 -1.17 -4.96
N PHE A 167 14.39 -1.60 -5.48
CA PHE A 167 14.47 -2.13 -6.84
C PHE A 167 13.71 -3.44 -7.01
N LEU A 168 13.76 -4.34 -6.02
CA LEU A 168 13.03 -5.60 -6.06
C LEU A 168 11.51 -5.39 -6.00
N THR A 169 11.02 -4.45 -5.18
CA THR A 169 9.60 -4.12 -5.12
C THR A 169 9.10 -3.50 -6.43
N LEU A 170 9.87 -2.58 -7.03
CA LEU A 170 9.57 -2.02 -8.36
C LEU A 170 9.55 -3.09 -9.46
N PHE A 171 10.50 -4.02 -9.44
CA PHE A 171 10.56 -5.13 -10.41
C PHE A 171 9.34 -6.05 -10.29
N LEU A 172 8.94 -6.40 -9.06
CA LEU A 172 7.75 -7.22 -8.82
C LEU A 172 6.45 -6.50 -9.23
N LEU A 173 6.34 -5.19 -8.97
CA LEU A 173 5.19 -4.39 -9.39
C LEU A 173 5.06 -4.31 -10.92
N LEU A 174 6.18 -4.18 -11.63
CA LEU A 174 6.22 -4.16 -13.10
C LEU A 174 5.91 -5.55 -13.70
N ASP A 175 6.42 -6.63 -13.11
CA ASP A 175 6.15 -8.00 -13.56
C ASP A 175 4.68 -8.39 -13.36
N VAL A 176 4.09 -8.02 -12.22
CA VAL A 176 2.66 -8.22 -11.94
C VAL A 176 1.80 -7.41 -12.92
N ARG A 177 2.18 -6.17 -13.25
CA ARG A 177 1.46 -5.33 -14.22
C ARG A 177 1.48 -5.93 -15.63
N ASN A 178 2.62 -6.46 -16.08
CA ASN A 178 2.74 -7.07 -17.40
C ASN A 178 1.98 -8.40 -17.51
N LYS A 179 1.89 -9.18 -16.43
CA LYS A 179 1.10 -10.43 -16.39
C LYS A 179 -0.41 -10.25 -16.38
N MET A 180 -0.91 -9.06 -16.02
CA MET A 180 -2.35 -8.75 -16.07
C MET A 180 -2.83 -8.18 -17.42
N LEU A 181 -1.91 -7.89 -18.34
CA LEU A 181 -2.21 -7.32 -19.67
C LEU A 181 -2.22 -8.37 -20.80
N HIS A 182 -2.10 -9.65 -20.45
CA HIS A 182 -2.19 -10.82 -21.33
C HIS A 182 -3.17 -11.84 -20.74
#